data_AF-A0A6L5DZ39-F1
#
_entry.id   AF-A0A6L5DZ39-F1
#
_cell.length_a   1.000
_cell.length_b   1.000
_cell.length_c   1.000
_cell.angle_alpha   90.00
_cell.angle_beta   90.00
_cell.angle_gamma   90.00
#
_symmetry.space_group_name_H-M   'P 1'
#
loop_
_entity.id
_entity.type
_entity.pdbx_description
1 polymer ?
#
loop_
_entity_poly.entity_id
_entity_poly.type
_entity_poly.pdbx_seq_one_letter_code
_entity_poly.pdbx_strand_id
1 'polypeptide(L)'
;MYICNMNEQKEKILMNIWEMFFQYGIKSVTMDDIASKLGISKKTLYQHFPNKKELVTQACEWERQNPEFSFNSDELKEMNALDQYFEFFKFVNERIKLRCDSLDYDLKKYYPEIWNNFKQEKIIGFQNELLTNLKKGVKEGFYRSELNIDFISKNLVSFYLNLSITEYQVFNDDEVFNADMHRELTMYHLHGICTKEGIKYFKNKFK
;
A
#
# COMPACT_ATOMS: atom_id res chain seq x y z
N MET A 1 -5.02 -10.62 35.95
CA MET A 1 -6.16 -10.93 35.06
C MET A 1 -6.10 -9.90 33.94
N TYR A 2 -5.41 -10.24 32.84
CA TYR A 2 -5.16 -9.32 31.73
C TYR A 2 -6.43 -9.21 30.90
N ILE A 3 -7.16 -8.11 31.07
CA ILE A 3 -8.12 -7.65 30.07
C ILE A 3 -7.26 -7.05 28.96
N CYS A 4 -6.79 -7.89 28.03
CA CYS A 4 -6.37 -7.39 26.72
C CYS A 4 -7.58 -6.66 26.15
N ASN A 5 -7.41 -5.39 25.82
CA ASN A 5 -8.48 -4.50 25.39
C ASN A 5 -9.15 -5.13 24.16
N MET A 6 -10.47 -5.35 24.17
CA MET A 6 -11.15 -6.07 23.06
C MET A 6 -10.93 -5.41 21.68
N ASN A 7 -10.56 -4.13 21.66
CA ASN A 7 -10.17 -3.39 20.45
C ASN A 7 -8.81 -3.84 19.90
N GLU A 8 -7.78 -3.99 20.73
CA GLU A 8 -6.45 -4.45 20.29
C GLU A 8 -6.50 -5.88 19.73
N GLN A 9 -7.31 -6.74 20.34
CA GLN A 9 -7.51 -8.09 19.83
C GLN A 9 -8.21 -8.09 18.47
N LYS A 10 -9.21 -7.22 18.28
CA LYS A 10 -9.92 -7.09 17.00
C LYS A 10 -9.03 -6.51 15.90
N GLU A 11 -8.20 -5.52 16.21
CA GLU A 11 -7.21 -4.95 15.29
C GLU A 11 -6.21 -6.01 14.81
N LYS A 12 -5.66 -6.80 15.75
CA LYS A 12 -4.74 -7.89 15.40
C LYS A 12 -5.41 -8.94 14.52
N ILE A 13 -6.69 -9.25 14.76
CA ILE A 13 -7.47 -10.15 13.91
C ILE A 13 -7.63 -9.57 12.50
N LEU A 14 -8.01 -8.30 12.38
CA LEU A 14 -8.20 -7.63 11.09
C LEU A 14 -6.89 -7.53 10.29
N MET A 15 -5.77 -7.23 10.95
CA MET A 15 -4.44 -7.25 10.35
C MET A 15 -4.12 -8.61 9.70
N ASN A 16 -4.30 -9.70 10.45
CA ASN A 16 -4.03 -11.05 9.93
C ASN A 16 -4.98 -11.43 8.80
N ILE A 17 -6.25 -11.04 8.89
CA ILE A 17 -7.25 -11.26 7.83
C ILE A 17 -6.84 -10.51 6.56
N TRP A 18 -6.45 -9.24 6.69
CA TRP A 18 -6.01 -8.43 5.55
C TRP A 18 -4.77 -9.03 4.89
N GLU A 19 -3.79 -9.48 5.68
CA GLU A 19 -2.62 -10.18 5.15
C GLU A 19 -2.98 -11.45 4.38
N MET A 20 -3.92 -12.24 4.88
CA MET A 20 -4.42 -13.40 4.13
C MET A 20 -5.09 -12.99 2.81
N PHE A 21 -5.87 -11.91 2.80
CA PHE A 21 -6.48 -11.39 1.57
C PHE A 21 -5.46 -10.86 0.58
N PHE A 22 -4.43 -10.17 1.08
CA PHE A 22 -3.35 -9.64 0.27
C PHE A 22 -2.53 -10.75 -0.41
N GLN A 23 -2.26 -11.83 0.31
CA GLN A 23 -1.41 -12.93 -0.17
C GLN A 23 -2.15 -13.99 -0.97
N TYR A 24 -3.45 -14.19 -0.73
CA TYR A 24 -4.18 -15.33 -1.31
C TYR A 24 -5.42 -14.93 -2.10
N GLY A 25 -5.90 -13.69 -1.97
CA GLY A 25 -7.22 -13.26 -2.45
C GLY A 25 -8.33 -13.48 -1.44
N ILE A 26 -9.52 -12.95 -1.73
CA ILE A 26 -10.66 -13.02 -0.81
C ILE A 26 -11.43 -14.32 -0.99
N LYS A 27 -11.57 -14.77 -2.25
CA LYS A 27 -12.37 -15.93 -2.64
C LYS A 27 -11.75 -17.24 -2.15
N SER A 28 -10.41 -17.33 -2.16
CA SER A 28 -9.66 -18.51 -1.75
C SER A 28 -9.61 -18.68 -0.22
N VAL A 29 -9.76 -17.58 0.53
CA VAL A 29 -9.68 -17.58 1.99
C VAL A 29 -11.07 -17.86 2.57
N THR A 30 -11.26 -18.99 3.22
CA THR A 30 -12.54 -19.32 3.89
C THR A 30 -12.58 -18.82 5.33
N MET A 31 -13.77 -18.82 5.95
CA MET A 31 -13.90 -18.53 7.38
C MET A 31 -13.17 -19.57 8.25
N ASP A 32 -13.05 -20.81 7.76
CA ASP A 32 -12.34 -21.89 8.45
C ASP A 32 -10.81 -21.66 8.40
N ASP A 33 -10.28 -21.23 7.26
CA ASP A 33 -8.86 -20.89 7.13
C ASP A 33 -8.46 -19.76 8.10
N ILE A 34 -9.31 -18.72 8.19
CA ILE A 34 -9.10 -17.59 9.09
C ILE A 34 -9.12 -18.06 10.56
N ALA A 35 -10.14 -18.83 10.95
CA ALA A 35 -10.27 -19.34 12.32
C ALA A 35 -9.07 -20.21 12.70
N SER A 36 -8.64 -21.08 11.79
CA SER A 36 -7.44 -21.93 11.95
C SER A 36 -6.17 -21.11 12.10
N LYS A 37 -5.93 -20.15 11.19
CA LYS A 37 -4.75 -19.27 11.20
C LYS A 37 -4.64 -18.44 12.48
N LEU A 38 -5.77 -17.98 13.00
CA LEU A 38 -5.85 -17.16 14.21
C LEU A 38 -5.87 -17.99 15.51
N GLY A 39 -6.03 -19.31 15.44
CA GLY A 39 -6.17 -20.17 16.61
C GLY A 39 -7.46 -19.92 17.41
N ILE A 40 -8.53 -19.49 16.75
CA ILE A 40 -9.84 -19.21 17.38
C ILE A 40 -10.93 -20.14 16.86
N SER A 41 -12.01 -20.31 17.62
CA SER A 41 -13.15 -21.10 17.15
C SER A 41 -13.90 -20.36 16.03
N LYS A 42 -14.49 -21.12 15.09
CA LYS A 42 -15.38 -20.56 14.06
C LYS A 42 -16.54 -19.75 14.66
N LYS A 43 -17.08 -20.22 15.80
CA LYS A 43 -18.12 -19.51 16.56
C LYS A 43 -17.64 -18.13 17.03
N THR A 44 -16.42 -18.04 17.55
CA THR A 44 -15.80 -16.77 17.96
C THR A 44 -15.62 -15.85 16.76
N LEU A 45 -15.13 -16.35 15.63
CA LEU A 45 -14.98 -15.54 14.42
C LEU A 45 -16.33 -14.97 13.94
N TYR A 46 -17.39 -15.78 13.93
CA TYR A 46 -18.74 -15.31 13.56
C TYR A 46 -19.37 -14.32 14.54
N GLN A 47 -18.96 -14.30 15.82
CA GLN A 47 -19.39 -13.28 16.77
C GLN A 47 -18.85 -11.89 16.40
N HIS A 48 -17.64 -11.83 15.83
CA HIS A 48 -17.05 -10.58 15.35
C HIS A 48 -17.49 -10.22 13.93
N PHE A 49 -17.61 -11.23 13.06
CA PHE A 49 -17.92 -11.05 11.65
C PHE A 49 -19.04 -12.02 11.23
N PRO A 50 -20.31 -11.60 11.29
CA PRO A 50 -21.46 -12.48 11.05
C PRO A 50 -21.46 -13.17 9.69
N ASN A 51 -20.81 -12.59 8.69
CA ASN A 51 -20.67 -13.16 7.36
C ASN A 51 -19.38 -12.66 6.67
N LYS A 52 -19.04 -13.30 5.55
CA LYS A 52 -17.83 -12.97 4.77
C LYS A 52 -17.85 -11.55 4.21
N LYS A 53 -19.00 -11.02 3.80
CA LYS A 53 -19.13 -9.63 3.30
C LYS A 53 -18.73 -8.64 4.39
N GLU A 54 -19.26 -8.82 5.60
CA GLU A 54 -18.95 -7.96 6.74
C GLU A 54 -17.47 -8.02 7.16
N LEU A 55 -16.88 -9.22 7.12
CA LEU A 55 -15.45 -9.42 7.35
C LEU A 55 -14.61 -8.66 6.31
N VAL A 56 -14.98 -8.73 5.03
CA VAL A 56 -14.30 -8.01 3.94
C VAL A 56 -14.44 -6.50 4.11
N THR A 57 -15.64 -5.99 4.43
CA THR A 57 -15.88 -4.57 4.71
C THR A 57 -14.96 -4.07 5.82
N GLN A 58 -14.95 -4.76 6.96
CA GLN A 58 -14.14 -4.36 8.12
C GLN A 58 -12.64 -4.49 7.86
N ALA A 59 -12.19 -5.48 7.09
CA ALA A 59 -10.79 -5.61 6.71
C ALA A 59 -10.32 -4.47 5.79
N CYS A 60 -11.14 -4.09 4.80
CA CYS A 60 -10.83 -2.95 3.92
C CYS A 60 -10.80 -1.63 4.69
N GLU A 61 -11.75 -1.43 5.61
CA GLU A 61 -11.80 -0.25 6.47
C GLU A 61 -10.60 -0.18 7.43
N TRP A 62 -10.20 -1.33 7.99
CA TRP A 62 -9.03 -1.42 8.84
C TRP A 62 -7.75 -1.05 8.09
N GLU A 63 -7.52 -1.63 6.89
CA GLU A 63 -6.36 -1.31 6.04
C GLU A 63 -6.33 0.19 5.69
N ARG A 64 -7.49 0.78 5.40
CA ARG A 64 -7.61 2.21 5.10
C ARG A 64 -7.17 3.08 6.28
N GLN A 65 -7.55 2.70 7.49
CA GLN A 65 -7.21 3.43 8.72
C GLN A 65 -5.79 3.14 9.21
N ASN A 66 -5.21 2.00 8.83
CA ASN A 66 -3.92 1.51 9.31
C ASN A 66 -3.02 1.15 8.12
N PRO A 67 -2.71 2.11 7.23
CA PRO A 67 -1.83 1.83 6.11
C PRO A 67 -0.47 1.37 6.66
N GLU A 68 0.08 0.30 6.08
CA GLU A 68 1.36 -0.27 6.48
C GLU A 68 2.53 0.72 6.30
N PHE A 69 2.35 1.75 5.47
CA PHE A 69 3.34 2.78 5.22
C PHE A 69 2.75 4.19 5.34
N SER A 70 3.47 5.08 6.05
CA SER A 70 3.24 6.53 6.02
C SER A 70 4.56 7.28 6.15
N PHE A 71 4.76 8.28 5.30
CA PHE A 71 5.88 9.23 5.38
C PHE A 71 5.84 10.10 6.65
N ASN A 72 4.70 10.13 7.35
CA ASN A 72 4.52 10.85 8.60
C ASN A 72 4.62 9.95 9.84
N SER A 73 4.96 8.66 9.68
CA SER A 73 5.25 7.76 10.81
C SER A 73 6.37 8.31 11.70
N ASP A 74 6.38 7.90 12.96
CA ASP A 74 7.37 8.37 13.95
C ASP A 74 8.80 8.03 13.52
N GLU A 75 8.99 6.91 12.82
CA GLU A 75 10.26 6.45 12.29
C GLU A 75 10.75 7.30 11.11
N LEU A 76 9.84 7.73 10.23
CA LEU A 76 10.21 8.38 8.96
C LEU A 76 10.13 9.91 9.01
N LYS A 77 9.32 10.50 9.91
CA LYS A 77 9.05 11.96 9.90
C LYS A 77 10.29 12.83 10.08
N GLU A 78 11.30 12.33 10.79
CA GLU A 78 12.58 13.03 11.04
C GLU A 78 13.62 12.84 9.93
N MET A 79 13.42 11.87 9.02
CA MET A 79 14.31 11.65 7.88
C MET A 79 14.15 12.75 6.84
N ASN A 80 15.16 12.99 6.00
CA ASN A 80 14.97 13.85 4.82
C ASN A 80 14.07 13.14 3.77
N ALA A 81 13.56 13.91 2.81
CA ALA A 81 12.61 13.41 1.81
C ALA A 81 13.17 12.27 0.94
N LEU A 82 14.48 12.27 0.63
CA LEU A 82 15.09 11.20 -0.16
C LEU A 82 15.19 9.90 0.63
N ASP A 83 15.63 9.97 1.89
CA ASP A 83 15.68 8.80 2.78
C ASP A 83 14.28 8.22 3.04
N GLN A 84 13.30 9.09 3.26
CA GLN A 84 11.89 8.70 3.31
C GLN A 84 11.46 7.94 2.05
N TYR A 85 11.82 8.44 0.87
CA TYR A 85 11.48 7.81 -0.40
C TYR A 85 12.21 6.47 -0.59
N PHE A 86 13.42 6.29 -0.05
CA PHE A 86 14.11 5.00 -0.09
C PHE A 86 13.44 3.95 0.79
N GLU A 87 13.00 4.34 2.00
CA GLU A 87 12.23 3.43 2.85
C GLU A 87 10.89 3.08 2.19
N PHE A 88 10.24 4.04 1.54
CA PHE A 88 9.05 3.77 0.71
C PHE A 88 9.35 2.78 -0.42
N PHE A 89 10.44 2.98 -1.17
CA PHE A 89 10.84 2.09 -2.25
C PHE A 89 11.14 0.66 -1.74
N LYS A 90 11.84 0.54 -0.62
CA LYS A 90 12.12 -0.74 0.04
C LYS A 90 10.81 -1.44 0.43
N PHE A 91 9.91 -0.70 1.08
CA PHE A 91 8.57 -1.17 1.42
C PHE A 91 7.81 -1.70 0.19
N VAL A 92 7.77 -0.94 -0.91
CA VAL A 92 7.12 -1.39 -2.15
C VAL A 92 7.74 -2.68 -2.68
N ASN A 93 9.08 -2.77 -2.73
CA ASN A 93 9.76 -3.98 -3.22
C ASN A 93 9.54 -5.22 -2.36
N GLU A 94 9.32 -5.04 -1.06
CA GLU A 94 8.98 -6.14 -0.15
C GLU A 94 7.53 -6.58 -0.36
N ARG A 95 6.59 -5.62 -0.45
CA ARG A 95 5.17 -5.90 -0.61
C ARG A 95 4.80 -6.45 -1.99
N ILE A 96 5.47 -6.01 -3.04
CA ILE A 96 5.11 -6.41 -4.41
C ILE A 96 5.29 -7.92 -4.63
N LYS A 97 6.28 -8.52 -3.96
CA LYS A 97 6.56 -9.97 -4.01
C LYS A 97 5.52 -10.82 -3.29
N LEU A 98 4.75 -10.21 -2.40
CA LEU A 98 3.77 -10.89 -1.55
C LEU A 98 2.34 -10.73 -2.08
N ARG A 99 2.13 -9.83 -3.04
CA ARG A 99 0.81 -9.50 -3.56
C ARG A 99 0.29 -10.63 -4.45
N CYS A 100 -0.95 -11.02 -4.23
CA CYS A 100 -1.71 -11.85 -5.17
C CYS A 100 -2.58 -10.99 -6.08
N ASP A 101 -2.59 -11.31 -7.38
CA ASP A 101 -3.40 -10.61 -8.39
C ASP A 101 -4.90 -10.65 -8.10
N SER A 102 -5.34 -11.67 -7.35
CA SER A 102 -6.76 -11.95 -7.15
C SER A 102 -7.45 -11.00 -6.16
N LEU A 103 -6.75 -10.23 -5.32
CA LEU A 103 -7.40 -9.36 -4.33
C LEU A 103 -8.27 -8.28 -5.00
N ASP A 104 -7.69 -7.48 -5.89
CA ASP A 104 -8.40 -6.41 -6.60
C ASP A 104 -9.51 -7.01 -7.49
N TYR A 105 -9.22 -8.16 -8.14
CA TYR A 105 -10.21 -8.89 -8.92
C TYR A 105 -11.41 -9.35 -8.08
N ASP A 106 -11.15 -9.96 -6.92
CA ASP A 106 -12.19 -10.49 -6.04
C ASP A 106 -13.04 -9.38 -5.44
N LEU A 107 -12.42 -8.27 -5.00
CA LEU A 107 -13.15 -7.09 -4.54
C LEU A 107 -14.05 -6.55 -5.65
N LYS A 108 -13.52 -6.34 -6.85
CA LYS A 108 -14.27 -5.79 -7.98
C LYS A 108 -15.42 -6.71 -8.42
N LYS A 109 -15.19 -8.03 -8.44
CA LYS A 109 -16.17 -9.02 -8.93
C LYS A 109 -17.25 -9.35 -7.92
N TYR A 110 -16.88 -9.56 -6.65
CA TYR A 110 -17.78 -10.09 -5.63
C TYR A 110 -18.27 -9.02 -4.65
N TYR A 111 -17.58 -7.89 -4.55
CA TYR A 111 -17.86 -6.81 -3.59
C TYR A 111 -17.76 -5.40 -4.20
N PRO A 112 -18.44 -5.10 -5.32
CA PRO A 112 -18.20 -3.89 -6.11
C PRO A 112 -18.42 -2.57 -5.35
N GLU A 113 -19.38 -2.52 -4.42
CA GLU A 113 -19.60 -1.34 -3.56
C GLU A 113 -18.42 -1.11 -2.60
N ILE A 114 -17.92 -2.18 -1.97
CA ILE A 114 -16.76 -2.13 -1.07
C ILE A 114 -15.52 -1.71 -1.87
N TRP A 115 -15.34 -2.30 -3.05
CA TRP A 115 -14.26 -1.96 -3.97
C TRP A 115 -14.24 -0.48 -4.33
N ASN A 116 -15.38 0.09 -4.74
CA ASN A 116 -15.44 1.47 -5.19
C ASN A 116 -15.04 2.45 -4.08
N ASN A 117 -15.56 2.25 -2.86
CA ASN A 117 -15.23 3.10 -1.72
C ASN A 117 -13.77 2.94 -1.32
N PHE A 118 -13.33 1.69 -1.09
CA PHE A 118 -11.97 1.39 -0.67
C PHE A 118 -10.92 1.89 -1.67
N LYS A 119 -11.14 1.69 -2.98
CA LYS A 119 -10.18 2.09 -4.02
C LYS A 119 -10.09 3.61 -4.14
N GLN A 120 -11.21 4.33 -4.10
CA GLN A 120 -11.24 5.80 -4.12
C GLN A 120 -10.46 6.37 -2.92
N GLU A 121 -10.73 5.88 -1.73
CA GLU A 121 -10.07 6.34 -0.50
C GLU A 121 -8.58 5.98 -0.48
N LYS A 122 -8.21 4.79 -0.96
CA LYS A 122 -6.80 4.38 -1.09
C LYS A 122 -6.03 5.25 -2.08
N ILE A 123 -6.65 5.64 -3.19
CA ILE A 123 -6.07 6.59 -4.16
C ILE A 123 -5.80 7.94 -3.50
N ILE A 124 -6.80 8.50 -2.81
CA ILE A 124 -6.69 9.81 -2.16
C ILE A 124 -5.65 9.79 -1.04
N GLY A 125 -5.72 8.80 -0.15
CA GLY A 125 -4.78 8.65 0.97
C GLY A 125 -3.34 8.51 0.50
N PHE A 126 -3.10 7.65 -0.50
CA PHE A 126 -1.77 7.45 -1.02
C PHE A 126 -1.24 8.65 -1.80
N GLN A 127 -2.10 9.37 -2.53
CA GLN A 127 -1.69 10.64 -3.14
C GLN A 127 -1.24 11.64 -2.07
N ASN A 128 -1.95 11.75 -0.95
CA ASN A 128 -1.59 12.67 0.14
C ASN A 128 -0.23 12.34 0.77
N GLU A 129 0.08 11.05 0.93
CA GLU A 129 1.40 10.58 1.36
C GLU A 129 2.50 11.05 0.39
N LEU A 130 2.32 10.80 -0.91
CA LEU A 130 3.28 11.23 -1.94
C LEU A 130 3.43 12.76 -2.01
N LEU A 131 2.33 13.50 -1.89
CA LEU A 131 2.35 14.96 -1.82
C LEU A 131 3.17 15.46 -0.62
N THR A 132 3.07 14.79 0.53
CA THR A 132 3.83 15.12 1.75
C THR A 132 5.32 15.00 1.48
N ASN A 133 5.77 13.86 0.95
CA ASN A 133 7.19 13.66 0.62
C ASN A 133 7.69 14.64 -0.46
N LEU A 134 6.93 14.82 -1.55
CA LEU A 134 7.32 15.71 -2.65
C LEU A 134 7.46 17.16 -2.18
N LYS A 135 6.51 17.68 -1.38
CA LYS A 135 6.61 19.03 -0.80
C LYS A 135 7.81 19.17 0.13
N LYS A 136 8.08 18.15 0.95
CA LYS A 136 9.23 18.12 1.85
C LYS A 136 10.54 18.18 1.07
N GLY A 137 10.70 17.36 0.03
CA GLY A 137 11.93 17.34 -0.76
C GLY A 137 12.17 18.63 -1.56
N VAL A 138 11.11 19.32 -2.00
CA VAL A 138 11.24 20.67 -2.58
C VAL A 138 11.71 21.67 -1.52
N LYS A 139 11.10 21.64 -0.33
CA LYS A 139 11.49 22.53 0.79
C LYS A 139 12.94 22.31 1.24
N GLU A 140 13.41 21.07 1.24
CA GLU A 140 14.77 20.68 1.62
C GLU A 140 15.80 20.91 0.49
N GLY A 141 15.35 21.24 -0.73
CA GLY A 141 16.22 21.46 -1.89
C GLY A 141 16.71 20.18 -2.59
N PHE A 142 16.21 19.00 -2.18
CA PHE A 142 16.53 17.73 -2.84
C PHE A 142 15.73 17.53 -4.14
N TYR A 143 14.50 18.04 -4.20
CA TYR A 143 13.65 18.00 -5.38
C TYR A 143 13.55 19.39 -6.02
N ARG A 144 13.34 19.44 -7.34
CA ARG A 144 13.32 20.70 -8.08
C ARG A 144 12.11 21.57 -7.73
N SER A 145 12.29 22.88 -7.68
CA SER A 145 11.24 23.82 -7.24
C SER A 145 10.12 24.00 -8.26
N GLU A 146 10.39 23.77 -9.54
CA GLU A 146 9.45 23.94 -10.65
C GLU A 146 8.54 22.72 -10.90
N LEU A 147 8.63 21.69 -10.05
CA LEU A 147 7.83 20.48 -10.21
C LEU A 147 6.34 20.77 -10.10
N ASN A 148 5.55 20.22 -11.02
CA ASN A 148 4.11 20.10 -10.83
C ASN A 148 3.83 18.92 -9.89
N ILE A 149 3.87 19.18 -8.58
CA ILE A 149 3.75 18.16 -7.53
C ILE A 149 2.41 17.41 -7.61
N ASP A 150 1.31 18.08 -7.98
CA ASP A 150 0.00 17.43 -8.15
C ASP A 150 0.03 16.40 -9.29
N PHE A 151 0.51 16.80 -10.47
CA PHE A 151 0.64 15.88 -11.61
C PHE A 151 1.58 14.70 -11.30
N ILE A 152 2.72 14.97 -10.68
CA ILE A 152 3.71 13.93 -10.36
C ILE A 152 3.16 12.95 -9.34
N SER A 153 2.52 13.42 -8.27
CA SER A 153 1.90 12.54 -7.27
C SER A 153 0.83 11.64 -7.90
N LYS A 154 -0.03 12.16 -8.78
CA LYS A 154 -1.04 11.37 -9.52
C LYS A 154 -0.41 10.31 -10.43
N ASN A 155 0.68 10.66 -11.12
CA ASN A 155 1.40 9.69 -11.96
C ASN A 155 1.97 8.55 -11.13
N LEU A 156 2.59 8.85 -9.99
CA LEU A 156 3.10 7.83 -9.06
C LEU A 156 1.98 6.95 -8.51
N VAL A 157 0.84 7.53 -8.10
CA VAL A 157 -0.33 6.75 -7.66
C VAL A 157 -0.81 5.82 -8.77
N SER A 158 -0.95 6.32 -10.00
CA SER A 158 -1.38 5.53 -11.15
C SER A 158 -0.47 4.33 -11.38
N PHE A 159 0.84 4.54 -11.25
CA PHE A 159 1.84 3.49 -11.41
C PHE A 159 1.78 2.46 -10.27
N TYR A 160 2.02 2.89 -9.02
CA TYR A 160 2.14 1.98 -7.88
C TYR A 160 0.85 1.25 -7.50
N LEU A 161 -0.33 1.82 -7.81
CA LEU A 161 -1.61 1.14 -7.60
C LEU A 161 -2.11 0.39 -8.85
N ASN A 162 -1.29 0.31 -9.89
CA ASN A 162 -1.60 -0.29 -11.20
C ASN A 162 -2.98 0.14 -11.73
N LEU A 163 -3.25 1.45 -11.73
CA LEU A 163 -4.54 1.99 -12.19
C LEU A 163 -4.64 2.01 -13.73
N SER A 164 -3.52 1.81 -14.42
CA SER A 164 -3.40 1.86 -15.87
C SER A 164 -3.80 0.55 -16.57
N ILE A 165 -4.43 -0.39 -15.88
CA ILE A 165 -5.01 -1.59 -16.51
C ILE A 165 -6.22 -1.15 -17.35
N THR A 166 -5.93 -0.78 -18.59
CA THR A 166 -6.91 -0.49 -19.63
C THR A 166 -7.17 -1.73 -20.48
N GLU A 167 -8.07 -1.63 -21.46
CA GLU A 167 -8.31 -2.68 -22.47
C GLU A 167 -7.04 -3.13 -23.21
N TYR A 168 -6.01 -2.28 -23.25
CA TYR A 168 -4.71 -2.56 -23.85
C TYR A 168 -3.61 -2.46 -22.78
N GLN A 169 -3.18 -3.60 -22.26
CA GLN A 169 -2.04 -3.68 -21.35
C GLN A 169 -0.74 -3.51 -22.13
N VAL A 170 0.04 -2.48 -21.80
CA VAL A 170 1.41 -2.28 -22.31
C VAL A 170 2.40 -3.18 -21.58
N PHE A 171 2.20 -3.36 -20.29
CA PHE A 171 2.94 -4.29 -19.42
C PHE A 171 2.00 -5.36 -18.91
N ASN A 172 2.45 -6.61 -18.88
CA ASN A 172 1.70 -7.70 -18.28
C ASN A 172 1.84 -7.71 -16.75
N ASP A 173 1.05 -8.54 -16.07
CA ASP A 173 1.03 -8.58 -14.60
C ASP A 173 2.40 -9.00 -14.01
N ASP A 174 3.14 -9.93 -14.65
CA ASP A 174 4.47 -10.34 -14.19
C ASP A 174 5.48 -9.18 -14.26
N GLU A 175 5.37 -8.32 -15.28
CA GLU A 175 6.19 -7.12 -15.42
C GLU A 175 5.80 -6.09 -14.35
N VAL A 176 4.51 -5.80 -14.19
CA VAL A 176 4.05 -4.80 -13.22
C VAL A 176 4.40 -5.22 -11.79
N PHE A 177 4.35 -6.50 -11.45
CA PHE A 177 4.72 -6.99 -10.11
C PHE A 177 6.22 -7.32 -9.97
N ASN A 178 7.05 -6.87 -10.91
CA ASN A 178 8.49 -7.10 -10.90
C ASN A 178 9.26 -6.04 -10.10
N ALA A 179 10.06 -6.48 -9.14
CA ALA A 179 10.89 -5.59 -8.32
C ALA A 179 11.95 -4.81 -9.12
N ASP A 180 12.53 -5.40 -10.18
CA ASP A 180 13.48 -4.70 -11.05
C ASP A 180 12.79 -3.65 -11.92
N MET A 181 11.57 -3.90 -12.41
CA MET A 181 10.77 -2.86 -13.10
C MET A 181 10.47 -1.69 -12.16
N HIS A 182 10.07 -1.95 -10.93
CA HIS A 182 9.84 -0.92 -9.92
C HIS A 182 11.13 -0.16 -9.56
N ARG A 183 12.28 -0.84 -9.52
CA ARG A 183 13.59 -0.20 -9.35
C ARG A 183 13.90 0.76 -10.50
N GLU A 184 13.77 0.30 -11.74
CA GLU A 184 14.04 1.13 -12.92
C GLU A 184 13.13 2.37 -12.95
N LEU A 185 11.85 2.21 -12.64
CA LEU A 185 10.91 3.32 -12.58
C LEU A 185 11.19 4.29 -11.42
N THR A 186 11.64 3.77 -10.28
CA THR A 186 12.10 4.61 -9.16
C THR A 186 13.35 5.41 -9.55
N MET A 187 14.32 4.79 -10.21
CA MET A 187 15.53 5.47 -10.68
C MET A 187 15.20 6.54 -11.73
N TYR A 188 14.38 6.18 -12.72
CA TYR A 188 13.86 7.12 -13.72
C TYR A 188 13.16 8.31 -13.05
N HIS A 189 12.30 8.04 -12.06
CA HIS A 189 11.59 9.06 -11.31
C HIS A 189 12.54 9.98 -10.53
N LEU A 190 13.47 9.43 -9.74
CA LEU A 190 14.39 10.21 -8.92
C LEU A 190 15.34 11.05 -9.78
N HIS A 191 15.88 10.50 -10.87
CA HIS A 191 16.60 11.28 -11.87
C HIS A 191 15.73 12.39 -12.48
N GLY A 192 14.45 12.07 -12.68
CA GLY A 192 13.45 12.96 -13.20
C GLY A 192 13.01 14.08 -12.26
N ILE A 193 13.13 13.97 -10.93
CA ILE A 193 12.63 15.00 -9.97
C ILE A 193 13.71 15.67 -9.11
N CYS A 194 14.88 15.05 -8.96
CA CYS A 194 15.91 15.57 -8.07
C CYS A 194 16.64 16.79 -8.65
N THR A 195 17.14 17.64 -7.76
CA THR A 195 18.17 18.66 -8.07
C THR A 195 19.53 17.99 -8.26
N LYS A 196 20.56 18.75 -8.66
CA LYS A 196 21.93 18.24 -8.73
C LYS A 196 22.42 17.70 -7.37
N GLU A 197 22.08 18.40 -6.29
CA GLU A 197 22.40 17.96 -4.93
C GLU A 197 21.62 16.71 -4.54
N GLY A 198 20.32 16.62 -4.86
CA GLY A 198 19.53 15.39 -4.68
C GLY A 198 20.11 14.20 -5.44
N ILE A 199 20.52 14.39 -6.70
CA ILE A 199 21.17 13.35 -7.50
C ILE A 199 22.48 12.88 -6.86
N LYS A 200 23.31 13.82 -6.42
CA LYS A 200 24.57 13.50 -5.73
C LYS A 200 24.30 12.73 -4.44
N TYR A 201 23.26 13.11 -3.69
CA TYR A 201 22.87 12.44 -2.46
C TYR A 201 22.45 10.98 -2.71
N PHE A 202 21.49 10.73 -3.60
CA PHE A 202 20.97 9.38 -3.78
C PHE A 202 21.96 8.44 -4.46
N LYS A 203 22.81 8.93 -5.37
CA LYS A 203 23.85 8.09 -6.01
C LYS A 203 24.86 7.54 -5.01
N ASN A 204 25.06 8.22 -3.88
CA ASN A 204 25.93 7.70 -2.82
C ASN A 204 25.28 6.57 -2.02
N LYS A 205 23.94 6.45 -2.03
CA LYS A 205 23.19 5.39 -1.33
C LYS A 205 22.84 4.18 -2.20
N PHE A 206 22.69 4.35 -3.52
CA PHE A 206 22.38 3.28 -4.49
C PHE A 206 23.63 2.56 -5.05
N LYS A 207 24.70 2.43 -4.25
CA LYS A 207 25.87 1.60 -4.63
C LYS A 207 25.67 0.14 -4.27
#